data_AF-A0A498ME35-F1
#
_entry.id   AF-A0A498ME35-F1
#
_cell.length_a   1.000
_cell.length_b   1.000
_cell.length_c   1.000
_cell.angle_alpha   90.00
_cell.angle_beta   90.00
_cell.angle_gamma   90.00
#
_symmetry.space_group_name_H-M   'P 1'
#
loop_
_entity.id
_entity.type
_entity.pdbx_description
1 polymer ?
#
loop_
_entity_poly.entity_id
_entity_poly.type
_entity_poly.pdbx_seq_one_letter_code
_entity_poly.pdbx_strand_id
1 'polypeptide(L)'
;MIKVFDRSVFGHEASRQLAILCQGRWSAADYSIEFRTLVATCEWNEPALTARFLEGLFGEIKEEILAHDPPSCLDQLVELAIRLDKRFELRCHA
;
A
#
# COMPACT_ATOMS: atom_id res chain seq x y z
N MET A 1 22.21 -21.54 -19.26
CA MET A 1 22.97 -20.31 -18.96
C MET A 1 22.15 -19.53 -17.94
N ILE A 2 22.60 -19.46 -16.70
CA ILE A 2 21.85 -18.86 -15.58
C ILE A 2 21.88 -17.34 -15.79
N LYS A 3 20.73 -16.75 -16.13
CA LYS A 3 20.57 -15.29 -16.11
C LYS A 3 20.66 -14.89 -14.65
N VAL A 4 21.82 -14.34 -14.26
CA VAL A 4 21.99 -13.65 -12.99
C VAL A 4 20.89 -12.59 -12.93
N PHE A 5 19.96 -12.76 -11.99
CA PHE A 5 18.90 -11.80 -11.75
C PHE A 5 19.55 -10.58 -11.11
N ASP A 6 19.67 -9.51 -11.90
CA ASP A 6 20.26 -8.24 -11.51
C ASP A 6 19.37 -7.54 -10.48
N ARG A 7 19.55 -7.86 -9.19
CA ARG A 7 18.72 -7.40 -8.07
C ARG A 7 18.55 -5.87 -8.02
N SER A 8 19.51 -5.12 -8.59
CA SER A 8 19.50 -3.66 -8.68
C SER A 8 18.44 -3.12 -9.66
N VAL A 9 18.21 -3.79 -10.80
CA VAL A 9 17.16 -3.41 -11.76
C VAL A 9 15.78 -3.65 -11.16
N PHE A 10 15.62 -4.74 -10.40
CA PHE A 10 14.38 -5.04 -9.69
C PHE A 10 14.04 -4.00 -8.62
N GLY A 11 15.01 -3.50 -7.85
CA GLY A 11 14.74 -2.49 -6.82
C GLY A 11 14.32 -1.13 -7.39
N HIS A 12 14.92 -0.70 -8.50
CA HIS A 12 14.53 0.53 -9.19
C HIS A 12 13.15 0.41 -9.83
N GLU A 13 12.86 -0.73 -10.46
CA GLU A 13 11.54 -0.98 -11.05
C GLU A 13 10.46 -1.12 -9.98
N ALA A 14 10.74 -1.81 -8.87
CA ALA A 14 9.83 -1.93 -7.73
C ALA A 14 9.55 -0.56 -7.09
N SER A 15 10.57 0.28 -6.91
CA SER A 15 10.40 1.66 -6.43
C SER A 15 9.48 2.46 -7.36
N ARG A 16 9.65 2.31 -8.67
CA ARG A 16 8.83 3.01 -9.68
C ARG A 16 7.38 2.51 -9.70
N GLN A 17 7.18 1.20 -9.63
CA GLN A 17 5.85 0.58 -9.55
C GLN A 17 5.15 1.00 -8.26
N LEU A 18 5.87 0.99 -7.13
CA LEU A 18 5.35 1.43 -5.83
C LEU A 18 5.01 2.93 -5.84
N ALA A 19 5.76 3.76 -6.57
CA ALA A 19 5.46 5.18 -6.74
C ALA A 19 4.14 5.44 -7.49
N ILE A 20 3.72 4.56 -8.40
CA ILE A 20 2.47 4.72 -9.18
C ILE A 20 1.31 3.84 -8.68
N LEU A 21 1.55 2.94 -7.72
CA LEU A 21 0.54 2.02 -7.21
C LEU A 21 -0.56 2.78 -6.46
N CYS A 22 -1.81 2.55 -6.83
CA CYS A 22 -2.98 3.08 -6.14
C CYS A 22 -4.02 1.98 -5.98
N GLN A 23 -4.79 2.02 -4.89
CA GLN A 23 -5.87 1.07 -4.60
C GLN A 23 -6.90 1.05 -5.73
N GLY A 24 -7.29 2.22 -6.26
CA GLY A 24 -8.20 2.31 -7.40
C GLY A 24 -9.56 1.66 -7.12
N ARG A 25 -9.87 0.56 -7.83
CA ARG A 25 -11.09 -0.25 -7.65
C ARG A 25 -10.86 -1.52 -6.83
N TRP A 26 -9.64 -1.76 -6.37
CA TRP A 26 -9.31 -2.93 -5.59
C TRP A 26 -9.70 -2.75 -4.13
N SER A 27 -9.90 -3.87 -3.44
CA SER A 27 -10.00 -3.86 -1.99
C SER A 27 -8.68 -3.38 -1.39
N ALA A 28 -8.72 -2.81 -0.19
CA ALA A 28 -7.52 -2.44 0.55
C ALA A 28 -6.66 -3.67 0.86
N ALA A 29 -7.26 -4.87 0.95
CA ALA A 29 -6.55 -6.11 1.15
C ALA A 29 -5.72 -6.49 -0.09
N ASP A 30 -6.32 -6.48 -1.29
CA ASP A 30 -5.62 -6.78 -2.54
C ASP A 30 -4.50 -5.78 -2.81
N TYR A 31 -4.79 -4.49 -2.60
CA TYR A 31 -3.78 -3.44 -2.70
C TYR A 31 -2.61 -3.65 -1.73
N SER A 32 -2.88 -4.09 -0.50
CA SER A 32 -1.85 -4.35 0.50
C SER A 32 -0.94 -5.52 0.14
N ILE A 33 -1.47 -6.56 -0.51
CA ILE A 33 -0.68 -7.71 -1.00
C ILE A 33 0.30 -7.25 -2.08
N GLU A 34 -0.19 -6.49 -3.06
CA GLU A 34 0.65 -5.94 -4.13
C GLU A 34 1.71 -4.98 -3.58
N PHE A 35 1.33 -4.09 -2.67
CA PHE A 35 2.26 -3.17 -2.03
C PHE A 35 3.38 -3.92 -1.30
N ARG A 36 3.06 -4.94 -0.49
CA ARG A 36 4.06 -5.75 0.25
C ARG A 36 5.01 -6.50 -0.69
N THR A 37 4.51 -6.98 -1.83
CA THR A 37 5.32 -7.66 -2.84
C THR A 37 6.38 -6.71 -3.41
N LEU A 38 6.01 -5.46 -3.69
CA LEU A 38 6.94 -4.44 -4.17
C LEU A 38 7.92 -4.00 -3.07
N VAL A 39 7.45 -3.81 -1.84
CA VAL A 39 8.28 -3.44 -0.69
C VAL A 39 9.40 -4.45 -0.45
N ALA A 40 9.14 -5.75 -0.61
CA ALA A 40 10.15 -6.80 -0.40
C ALA A 40 11.40 -6.67 -1.28
N THR A 41 11.30 -5.92 -2.38
CA THR A 41 12.40 -5.65 -3.32
C THR A 41 12.78 -4.18 -3.42
N CYS A 42 12.05 -3.31 -2.73
CA CYS A 42 12.27 -1.86 -2.70
C CYS A 42 13.19 -1.49 -1.52
N GLU A 43 14.05 -0.49 -1.72
CA GLU A 43 14.99 -0.01 -0.69
C GLU A 43 14.49 1.23 0.05
N TRP A 44 13.19 1.55 -0.06
CA TRP A 44 12.60 2.70 0.64
C TRP A 44 12.55 2.46 2.15
N ASN A 45 12.76 3.53 2.90
CA ASN A 45 12.63 3.48 4.35
C ASN A 45 11.16 3.42 4.79
N GLU A 46 10.93 2.96 6.02
CA GLU A 46 9.58 2.80 6.56
C GLU A 46 8.72 4.08 6.51
N PRO A 47 9.23 5.29 6.84
CA PRO A 47 8.44 6.52 6.70
C PRO A 47 8.00 6.80 5.26
N ALA A 48 8.86 6.55 4.26
CA ALA A 48 8.50 6.72 2.86
C ALA A 48 7.46 5.69 2.42
N LEU A 49 7.56 4.45 2.89
CA LEU A 49 6.58 3.39 2.61
C LEU A 49 5.22 3.71 3.23
N THR A 50 5.18 4.14 4.49
CA THR A 50 3.95 4.53 5.19
C THR A 50 3.28 5.70 4.48
N ALA A 51 4.04 6.77 4.16
CA ALA A 51 3.51 7.90 3.42
C ALA A 51 2.99 7.50 2.04
N ARG A 52 3.73 6.65 1.32
CA ARG A 52 3.31 6.20 -0.01
C ARG A 52 2.07 5.32 0.04
N PHE A 53 1.98 4.43 1.01
CA PHE A 53 0.81 3.59 1.20
C PHE A 53 -0.44 4.44 1.43
N LEU A 54 -0.36 5.44 2.34
CA LEU A 54 -1.44 6.38 2.63
C LEU A 54 -1.87 7.17 1.39
N GLU A 55 -0.92 7.64 0.58
CA GLU A 55 -1.21 8.36 -0.67
C GLU A 55 -1.87 7.48 -1.74
N GLY A 56 -1.66 6.16 -1.70
CA GLY A 56 -2.25 5.23 -2.67
C GLY A 56 -3.64 4.71 -2.27
N LEU A 57 -4.09 4.95 -1.05
CA LEU A 57 -5.41 4.51 -0.58
C LEU A 57 -6.55 5.27 -1.26
N PHE A 58 -7.72 4.65 -1.31
CA PHE A 58 -8.93 5.29 -1.79
C PHE A 58 -9.31 6.49 -0.92
N GLY A 59 -9.87 7.54 -1.54
CA GLY A 59 -10.12 8.84 -0.90
C GLY A 59 -10.89 8.73 0.43
N GLU A 60 -11.98 7.96 0.46
CA GLU A 60 -12.78 7.79 1.68
C GLU A 60 -12.03 7.07 2.81
N ILE A 61 -11.20 6.07 2.48
CA ILE A 61 -10.37 5.37 3.47
C ILE A 61 -9.26 6.28 3.98
N LYS A 62 -8.61 7.02 3.07
CA LYS A 62 -7.56 7.99 3.41
C LYS A 62 -8.09 9.08 4.35
N GLU A 63 -9.25 9.66 4.04
CA GLU A 63 -9.88 10.71 4.86
C GLU A 63 -10.20 10.23 6.27
N GLU A 64 -10.79 9.04 6.41
CA GLU A 64 -11.11 8.46 7.72
C GLU A 64 -9.84 8.18 8.54
N ILE A 65 -8.74 7.72 7.91
CA ILE A 65 -7.45 7.52 8.59
C ILE A 65 -6.88 8.86 9.08
N LEU A 66 -6.91 9.89 8.23
CA LEU A 66 -6.41 11.22 8.59
C LEU A 66 -7.23 11.88 9.70
N ALA A 67 -8.52 11.56 9.81
CA ALA A 67 -9.40 12.08 10.86
C ALA A 67 -9.14 11.45 12.25
N HIS A 68 -8.60 10.24 12.33
CA HIS A 68 -8.46 9.47 13.57
C HIS A 68 -7.05 9.46 14.19
N ASP A 69 -6.05 10.01 13.49
CA ASP A 69 -4.60 9.90 13.72
C ASP A 69 -3.96 8.77 12.91
N PRO A 70 -3.08 9.09 11.93
CA PRO A 70 -2.46 8.08 11.09
C PRO A 70 -1.44 7.26 11.89
N PRO A 71 -1.51 5.92 11.82
CA PRO A 71 -0.58 5.06 12.54
C PRO A 71 0.87 5.27 12.08
N SER A 72 1.81 5.18 13.03
CA SER A 72 3.22 5.47 12.80
C SER A 72 3.99 4.37 12.07
N CYS A 73 3.39 3.19 11.87
CA CYS A 73 4.02 2.06 11.18
C CYS A 73 3.13 1.49 10.07
N LEU A 74 3.77 0.92 9.05
CA LEU A 74 3.11 0.41 7.85
C LEU A 74 2.13 -0.73 8.17
N ASP A 75 2.47 -1.65 9.07
CA ASP A 75 1.60 -2.77 9.43
C ASP A 75 0.28 -2.32 10.05
N GLN A 76 0.33 -1.38 11.00
CA GLN A 76 -0.87 -0.79 11.60
C GLN A 76 -1.70 -0.01 10.57
N LEU A 77 -1.05 0.67 9.63
CA LEU A 77 -1.72 1.38 8.55
C LEU A 77 -2.47 0.42 7.61
N VAL A 78 -1.84 -0.70 7.25
CA VAL A 78 -2.44 -1.77 6.44
C VAL A 78 -3.66 -2.38 7.16
N GLU A 79 -3.52 -2.72 8.44
CA GLU A 79 -4.63 -3.29 9.22
C GLU A 79 -5.80 -2.32 9.37
N LEU A 80 -5.53 -1.03 9.56
CA LEU A 80 -6.56 0.00 9.63
C LEU A 80 -7.26 0.16 8.28
N ALA A 81 -6.51 0.24 7.18
CA ALA A 81 -7.07 0.36 5.84
C ALA A 81 -8.01 -0.81 5.49
N ILE A 82 -7.60 -2.06 5.78
CA ILE A 82 -8.43 -3.25 5.55
C ILE A 82 -9.71 -3.23 6.40
N ARG A 83 -9.64 -2.78 7.66
CA ARG A 83 -10.83 -2.68 8.52
C ARG A 83 -11.81 -1.64 8.01
N LEU A 84 -11.32 -0.50 7.54
CA LEU A 84 -12.13 0.57 6.97
C LEU A 84 -12.77 0.15 5.66
N ASP A 85 -12.01 -0.48 4.77
CA ASP A 85 -12.50 -1.01 3.49
C ASP A 85 -13.69 -1.95 3.68
N LYS A 86 -13.57 -2.92 4.60
CA LYS A 86 -14.68 -3.81 4.98
C LYS A 86 -15.91 -3.05 5.50
N ARG A 87 -15.70 -1.96 6.25
CA ARG A 87 -16.79 -1.10 6.75
C ARG A 87 -17.47 -0.34 5.60
N PHE A 88 -16.73 0.09 4.58
CA PHE A 88 -17.29 0.76 3.41
C PHE A 88 -17.99 -0.22 2.46
N GLU A 89 -17.44 -1.40 2.22
CA GLU A 89 -18.11 -2.47 1.45
C GLU A 89 -19.49 -2.81 2.03
N LEU A 90 -19.57 -2.96 3.37
CA LEU A 90 -20.84 -3.21 4.07
C LEU A 90 -21.87 -2.08 3.89
N ARG A 91 -21.42 -0.83 3.65
CA ARG A 91 -22.31 0.32 3.44
C ARG A 91 -22.78 0.47 2.01
N CYS A 92 -22.01 0.00 1.02
CA CYS A 92 -22.44 -0.02 -0.38
C CYS A 92 -23.40 -1.17 -0.70
N HIS A 93 -23.46 -2.20 0.15
CA HIS A 93 -24.36 -3.34 0.00
C HIS A 93 -25.69 -3.24 0.79
N ALA A 94 -25.96 -2.12 1.47
CA ALA A 94 -27.19 -1.85 2.23
C ALA A 94 -28.02 -0.75 1.58
#